data_AF-J3ADI6-F1
#
_entry.id   AF-J3ADI6-F1
#
_cell.length_a   1.000
_cell.length_b   1.000
_cell.length_c   1.000
_cell.angle_alpha   90.00
_cell.angle_beta   90.00
_cell.angle_gamma   90.00
#
_symmetry.space_group_name_H-M   'P 1'
#
loop_
_entity.id
_entity.type
_entity.pdbx_description
1 polymer ?
#
loop_
_entity_poly.entity_id
_entity_poly.type
_entity_poly.pdbx_seq_one_letter_code
_entity_poly.pdbx_strand_id
1 'polypeptide(L)' 'INAYIASGEPLGCAGAFTIDGLGGAFIEGIDGDPHGVVGISLPLLRRLLADLGVRWTDLWAPPVGGGTD' A
#
# COMPACT_ATOMS: atom_id res chain seq x y z
N ILE A 1 10.11 2.66 -22.24
CA ILE A 1 10.78 3.57 -21.28
C ILE A 1 10.41 5.04 -21.52
N ASN A 2 10.68 5.66 -22.68
CA ASN A 2 10.38 7.09 -22.92
C ASN A 2 8.93 7.50 -22.61
N ALA A 3 7.94 6.67 -22.98
CA ALA A 3 6.53 6.93 -22.67
C ALA A 3 6.22 6.94 -21.16
N TYR A 4 6.93 6.14 -20.36
CA TYR A 4 6.76 6.11 -18.90
C TYR A 4 7.44 7.31 -18.24
N ILE A 5 8.60 7.74 -18.73
CA ILE A 5 9.25 8.98 -18.27
C ILE A 5 8.35 10.19 -18.57
N ALA A 6 7.74 10.22 -19.75
CA ALA A 6 6.86 11.30 -20.17
C ALA A 6 5.57 11.42 -19.33
N SER A 7 5.16 10.36 -18.61
CA SER A 7 4.01 10.45 -17.69
C SER A 7 4.34 11.22 -16.40
N GLY A 8 5.62 11.38 -16.07
CA GLY A 8 6.07 12.03 -14.83
C GLY A 8 5.92 11.17 -13.56
N GLU A 9 5.13 10.10 -13.60
CA GLU A 9 4.96 9.13 -12.49
C GLU A 9 6.30 8.64 -11.89
N PRO A 10 7.32 8.23 -12.67
CA PRO A 10 8.56 7.71 -12.09
C PRO A 10 9.38 8.75 -11.32
N LEU A 11 9.12 10.05 -11.49
CA LEU A 11 9.97 11.11 -10.94
C LEU A 11 9.78 11.33 -9.42
N GLY A 12 8.64 10.88 -8.87
CA GLY A 12 8.29 11.04 -7.46
C GLY A 12 8.51 9.80 -6.60
N CYS A 13 9.02 8.71 -7.17
CA CYS A 13 9.00 7.38 -6.54
C CYS A 13 10.41 6.85 -6.32
N ALA A 14 10.63 6.18 -5.18
CA ALA A 14 11.85 5.41 -4.97
C ALA A 14 11.97 4.32 -6.04
N GLY A 15 13.14 4.20 -6.67
CA GLY A 15 13.34 3.23 -7.75
C GLY A 15 12.61 3.54 -9.06
N ALA A 16 11.98 4.72 -9.18
CA ALA A 16 11.32 5.19 -10.39
C ALA A 16 10.21 4.27 -10.92
N PHE A 17 9.48 3.59 -10.02
CA PHE A 17 8.28 2.84 -10.38
C PHE A 17 7.23 2.88 -9.27
N THR A 18 5.99 2.57 -9.63
CA THR A 18 4.90 2.29 -8.70
C THR A 18 4.32 0.91 -9.00
N ILE A 19 3.92 0.18 -7.96
CA ILE A 19 3.31 -1.15 -8.06
C ILE A 19 1.85 -1.08 -8.51
N ASP A 20 1.19 0.03 -8.20
CA ASP A 20 -0.23 0.31 -8.39
C ASP A 20 -0.53 1.35 -9.48
N GLY A 21 0.50 1.91 -10.13
CA GLY A 21 0.39 2.84 -11.26
C GLY A 21 0.82 2.24 -12.60
N LEU A 22 1.24 3.09 -13.55
CA LEU A 22 1.56 2.69 -14.92
C LEU A 22 2.78 1.76 -14.98
N GLY A 23 3.69 1.85 -14.00
CA GLY A 23 4.84 0.96 -13.86
C GLY A 23 4.43 -0.50 -13.55
N GLY A 24 3.28 -0.70 -12.91
CA GLY A 24 2.80 -2.01 -12.47
C GLY A 24 2.60 -3.01 -13.61
N ALA A 25 2.28 -2.52 -14.81
CA ALA A 25 2.12 -3.36 -16.00
C ALA A 25 3.40 -4.10 -16.42
N PHE A 26 4.57 -3.66 -15.95
CA PHE A 26 5.87 -4.26 -16.24
C PHE A 26 6.39 -5.18 -15.12
N ILE A 27 5.63 -5.35 -14.03
CA ILE A 27 6.01 -6.22 -12.91
C ILE A 27 5.59 -7.66 -13.23
N GLU A 28 6.58 -8.54 -13.43
CA GLU A 28 6.34 -9.96 -13.72
C GLU A 28 6.03 -10.79 -12.47
N GLY A 29 6.47 -10.32 -11.30
CA GLY A 29 6.24 -10.99 -10.03
C GLY A 29 6.85 -10.23 -8.86
N ILE A 30 6.41 -10.60 -7.66
CA ILE A 30 6.90 -10.09 -6.39
C ILE A 30 7.19 -11.28 -5.50
N ASP A 31 8.38 -11.33 -4.92
CA ASP A 31 8.73 -12.26 -3.85
C ASP A 31 8.78 -11.51 -2.53
N GLY A 32 8.01 -11.96 -1.53
CA GLY A 32 7.83 -11.28 -0.24
C GLY A 32 6.46 -10.59 -0.07
N ASP A 33 6.45 -9.41 0.57
CA ASP A 33 5.23 -8.67 0.93
C ASP A 33 4.98 -7.43 0.04
N PRO A 34 3.96 -7.46 -0.83
CA PRO A 34 3.60 -6.32 -1.68
C PRO A 34 3.24 -5.05 -0.91
N HIS A 35 2.67 -5.16 0.30
CA HIS A 35 2.35 -3.97 1.12
C HIS A 35 3.62 -3.23 1.54
N GLY A 36 4.70 -3.98 1.80
CA GLY A 36 6.02 -3.42 2.02
C GLY A 36 6.54 -2.61 0.83
N VAL A 37 6.25 -3.05 -0.40
CA VAL A 37 6.64 -2.33 -1.63
C VAL A 37 5.88 -1.01 -1.77
N VAL A 38 4.61 -0.97 -1.38
CA VAL A 38 3.81 0.28 -1.31
C VAL A 38 4.36 1.24 -0.26
N GLY A 39 4.93 0.71 0.83
CA GLY A 39 5.68 1.49 1.83
C GLY A 39 5.55 0.97 3.27
N ILE A 40 4.58 0.12 3.59
CA ILE A 40 4.44 -0.47 4.92
C ILE A 40 3.81 -1.86 4.88
N SER A 41 4.47 -2.83 5.52
CA SER A 41 3.94 -4.17 5.67
C SER A 41 2.76 -4.20 6.66
N LEU A 42 1.53 -4.30 6.15
CA LEU A 42 0.34 -4.48 6.99
C LEU A 42 0.35 -5.79 7.80
N PRO A 43 0.79 -6.94 7.25
CA PRO A 43 0.91 -8.17 8.02
C PRO A 43 1.91 -8.06 9.18
N LEU A 44 3.05 -7.41 8.97
CA LEU A 44 4.03 -7.16 10.03
C LEU A 44 3.48 -6.19 11.07
N LEU A 45 2.92 -5.06 10.63
CA LEU A 45 2.32 -4.08 11.53
C LEU A 45 1.24 -4.70 12.40
N ARG A 46 0.37 -5.54 11.82
CA ARG A 46 -0.66 -6.28 12.57
C ARG A 46 -0.06 -7.18 13.65
N ARG A 47 1.06 -7.86 13.38
CA ARG A 47 1.74 -8.71 14.37
C ARG A 47 2.34 -7.86 15.50
N LEU A 48 3.04 -6.78 15.16
CA LEU A 48 3.63 -5.87 16.13
C LEU A 48 2.58 -5.20 17.03
N LEU A 49 1.42 -4.84 16.48
CA LEU A 49 0.30 -4.31 17.25
C LEU A 49 -0.28 -5.36 18.20
N ALA A 50 -0.39 -6.61 17.76
CA ALA A 50 -0.83 -7.70 18.63
C ALA A 50 0.14 -7.93 19.80
N ASP A 51 1.46 -7.79 19.58
CA ASP A 51 2.48 -7.88 20.64
C ASP A 51 2.33 -6.76 21.68
N LEU A 52 1.77 -5.61 21.27
CA LEU A 52 1.41 -4.48 22.14
C LEU A 52 0.00 -4.60 22.74
N GLY A 53 -0.71 -5.71 22.51
CA GLY A 53 -2.07 -5.94 23.02
C GLY A 53 -3.16 -5.21 22.23
N VAL A 54 -2.86 -4.65 21.06
CA VAL A 54 -3.83 -3.96 20.19
C VAL A 54 -4.39 -4.94 19.17
N ARG A 55 -5.72 -5.10 19.14
CA ARG A 55 -6.37 -5.90 18.10
C ARG A 55 -6.58 -5.07 16.84
N TRP A 56 -6.23 -5.65 15.71
CA TRP A 56 -6.34 -4.99 14.40
C TRP A 56 -7.76 -4.49 14.07
N THR A 57 -8.78 -5.28 14.42
CA THR A 57 -10.20 -4.95 14.17
C THR A 57 -10.68 -3.74 14.94
N ASP A 58 -10.04 -3.43 16.07
CA ASP A 58 -10.44 -2.31 16.93
C ASP A 58 -10.02 -0.96 16.31
N LEU A 59 -9.16 -0.99 15.28
CA LEU A 59 -8.70 0.19 14.53
C LEU A 59 -9.63 0.55 13.36
N TRP A 60 -10.67 -0.23 13.10
CA TRP A 60 -11.61 0.08 12.02
C TRP A 60 -12.51 1.25 12.45
N ALA A 61 -12.49 2.33 11.68
CA ALA A 61 -13.40 3.44 11.94
C ALA A 61 -14.85 2.95 11.81
N PRO A 62 -15.75 3.33 12.73
CA PRO A 62 -17.17 3.13 12.50
C PRO A 62 -17.59 3.88 11.22
N PRO A 63 -18.57 3.38 10.47
CA PRO A 63 -19.06 4.07 9.28
C PRO A 63 -19.46 5.51 9.67
N VAL A 64 -18.90 6.48 8.95
CA VAL A 64 -19.26 7.89 9.12
C VAL A 64 -20.66 8.08 8.51
N GLY A 65 -21.68 8.08 9.36
CA GLY A 65 -23.06 8.39 8.96
C GLY A 65 -24.06 7.27 9.22
N GLY A 66 -24.43 7.07 10.48
CA GLY A 66 -25.77 6.57 10.81
C GLY A 66 -26.70 7.77 10.94
N GLY A 67 -27.17 8.29 9.79
CA GLY A 67 -28.40 9.08 9.80
C GLY A 67 -29.51 8.20 10.37
N THR A 68 -30.29 8.76 11.28
CA THR A 68 -31.54 8.15 11.69
C THR A 68 -32.50 8.21 10.50
N ASP A 69 -32.74 7.06 9.89
CA ASP A 69 -33.96 6.75 9.16
C ASP A 69 -34.63 5.52 9.80
#